data_AF-A0A961Z6K1-F1
#
_entry.id   AF-A0A961Z6K1-F1
#
_cell.length_a   1.000
_cell.length_b   1.000
_cell.length_c   1.000
_cell.angle_alpha   90.00
_cell.angle_beta   90.00
_cell.angle_gamma   90.00
#
_symmetry.space_group_name_H-M   'P 1'
#
loop_
_entity.id
_entity.type
_entity.pdbx_description
1 polymer ?
#
loop_
_entity_poly.entity_id
_entity_poly.type
_entity_poly.pdbx_seq_one_letter_code
_entity_poly.pdbx_strand_id
1 'polypeptide(L)'
;IRSPKPNWQPWTVYFLRALQQQKCRLEKKIERERIVMATLPELSLQIIEAIRDRGRMTISEIVKLTGANRNTVKKHLAALTAANHITQQGIGKGTWYGSA
;
A
#
# COMPACT_ATOMS: atom_id res chain seq x y z
N ILE A 1 9.04 15.27 -39.23
CA ILE A 1 8.27 15.90 -38.13
C ILE A 1 7.70 17.28 -38.53
N ARG A 2 8.38 18.08 -39.37
CA ARG A 2 7.89 19.38 -39.87
C ARG A 2 7.13 19.30 -41.21
N SER A 3 6.20 18.35 -41.36
CA SER A 3 5.27 18.32 -42.51
C SER A 3 4.02 19.12 -42.13
N PRO A 4 3.38 19.90 -43.04
CA PRO A 4 2.18 20.68 -42.74
C PRO A 4 0.96 19.83 -42.34
N LYS A 5 0.99 18.52 -42.61
CA LYS A 5 0.03 17.52 -42.09
C LYS A 5 0.79 16.31 -41.54
N PRO A 6 1.27 16.34 -40.28
CA PRO A 6 1.94 15.19 -39.69
C PRO A 6 0.92 14.07 -39.46
N ASN A 7 1.29 12.83 -39.82
CA ASN A 7 0.50 11.66 -39.44
C ASN A 7 0.79 11.29 -37.98
N TRP A 8 -0.14 11.62 -37.08
CA TRP A 8 -0.03 11.34 -35.64
C TRP A 8 -0.50 9.95 -35.24
N GLN A 9 -1.12 9.20 -36.16
CA GLN A 9 -1.67 7.88 -35.89
C GLN A 9 -0.66 6.88 -35.29
N PRO A 10 0.62 6.82 -35.73
CA PRO A 10 1.61 5.97 -35.09
C PRO A 10 1.85 6.32 -33.62
N TRP A 11 1.86 7.62 -33.29
CA TRP A 11 2.06 8.09 -31.92
C TRP A 11 0.84 7.77 -31.04
N THR A 12 -0.37 7.99 -31.55
CA THR A 12 -1.61 7.65 -30.84
C THR A 12 -1.70 6.15 -30.55
N VAL A 13 -1.40 5.30 -31.54
CA VAL A 13 -1.42 3.84 -31.38
C VAL A 13 -0.36 3.40 -30.36
N TYR A 14 0.84 3.97 -30.41
CA TYR A 14 1.89 3.70 -29.43
C TYR A 14 1.45 4.09 -28.01
N PHE A 15 0.91 5.30 -27.84
CA PHE A 15 0.47 5.81 -26.55
C PHE A 15 -0.63 4.95 -25.93
N LEU A 16 -1.64 4.57 -26.71
CA LEU A 16 -2.72 3.69 -26.24
C LEU A 16 -2.22 2.31 -25.84
N ARG A 17 -1.27 1.72 -26.58
CA ARG A 17 -0.63 0.46 -26.20
C ARG A 17 0.15 0.57 -24.90
N ALA A 18 0.88 1.68 -24.72
CA ALA A 18 1.62 1.93 -23.48
C ALA A 18 0.68 2.05 -22.27
N LEU A 19 -0.44 2.78 -22.40
CA LEU A 19 -1.46 2.87 -21.35
C LEU A 19 -2.09 1.51 -21.01
N GLN A 20 -2.46 0.72 -22.03
CA GLN A 20 -2.99 -0.62 -21.82
C GLN A 20 -1.99 -1.50 -21.06
N GLN A 21 -0.71 -1.43 -21.42
CA GLN A 21 0.33 -2.20 -20.76
C GLN A 21 0.54 -1.75 -19.30
N GLN A 22 0.47 -0.44 -19.04
CA GLN A 22 0.52 0.09 -17.67
C GLN A 22 -0.67 -0.39 -16.83
N LYS A 23 -1.89 -0.35 -17.38
CA LYS A 23 -3.10 -0.87 -16.73
C LYS A 23 -2.94 -2.34 -16.34
N CYS A 24 -2.56 -3.20 -17.29
CA CYS A 24 -2.42 -4.63 -17.00
C CYS A 24 -1.30 -4.93 -15.99
N ARG A 25 -0.22 -4.13 -15.98
CA ARG A 25 0.84 -4.25 -14.96
C ARG A 25 0.33 -3.87 -13.58
N LEU A 26 -0.49 -2.82 -13.49
CA LEU A 26 -1.09 -2.38 -12.24
C LEU A 26 -2.07 -3.43 -11.70
N GLU A 27 -2.94 -3.99 -12.54
CA GLU A 27 -3.86 -5.07 -12.16
C GLU A 27 -3.11 -6.28 -11.57
N LYS A 28 -2.01 -6.71 -12.21
CA LYS A 28 -1.17 -7.80 -11.70
C LYS A 28 -0.43 -7.47 -10.41
N LYS A 29 -0.20 -6.18 -10.13
CA LYS A 29 0.42 -5.72 -8.88
C LYS A 29 -0.62 -5.74 -7.76
N ILE A 30 -1.81 -5.21 -8.03
CA ILE A 30 -2.96 -5.22 -7.10
C ILE A 30 -3.32 -6.66 -6.72
N GLU A 31 -3.42 -7.57 -7.69
CA GLU A 31 -3.80 -8.96 -7.41
C GLU A 31 -2.78 -9.67 -6.50
N ARG A 32 -1.49 -9.43 -6.73
CA ARG A 32 -0.42 -9.94 -5.85
C ARG A 32 -0.53 -9.38 -4.44
N GLU A 33 -0.78 -8.09 -4.29
CA GLU A 33 -0.97 -7.47 -2.97
C GLU A 33 -2.20 -8.03 -2.25
N ARG A 34 -3.30 -8.31 -2.96
CA ARG A 34 -4.50 -8.96 -2.39
C ARG A 34 -4.24 -10.39 -1.93
N ILE A 35 -3.51 -11.18 -2.71
CA ILE A 35 -3.15 -12.55 -2.33
C ILE A 35 -2.24 -12.54 -1.09
N VAL A 36 -1.26 -11.64 -1.03
CA VAL A 36 -0.41 -11.47 0.15
C VAL A 36 -1.24 -11.08 1.37
N MET A 37 -2.20 -10.14 1.23
CA MET A 37 -3.16 -9.79 2.28
C MET A 37 -4.00 -10.97 2.78
N ALA A 38 -4.39 -11.91 1.91
CA ALA A 38 -5.13 -13.10 2.31
C ALA A 38 -4.29 -14.11 3.12
N THR A 39 -2.95 -14.04 3.04
CA THR A 39 -2.05 -14.89 3.83
C THR A 39 -1.61 -14.26 5.16
N LEU A 40 -1.94 -13.00 5.38
CA LEU A 40 -1.54 -12.28 6.59
C LEU A 40 -2.33 -12.78 7.81
N PRO A 41 -1.70 -12.83 9.00
CA PRO A 41 -2.40 -13.15 10.24
C PRO A 41 -3.53 -12.16 10.51
N GLU A 42 -4.63 -12.64 11.10
CA GLU A 42 -5.83 -11.84 11.42
C GLU A 42 -5.51 -10.51 12.13
N LEU A 43 -4.58 -10.54 13.09
CA LEU A 43 -4.14 -9.34 13.81
C LEU A 43 -3.53 -8.28 12.89
N SER A 44 -2.76 -8.69 11.87
CA SER A 44 -2.19 -7.76 10.89
C SER A 44 -3.27 -7.11 10.04
N LEU A 45 -4.32 -7.87 9.69
CA LEU A 45 -5.44 -7.40 8.88
C LEU A 45 -6.24 -6.35 9.64
N GLN A 46 -6.57 -6.62 10.91
CA GLN A 46 -7.22 -5.66 11.81
C GLN A 46 -6.42 -4.37 11.98
N ILE A 47 -5.08 -4.45 12.06
CA ILE A 47 -4.21 -3.27 12.15
C ILE A 47 -4.31 -2.42 10.88
N ILE A 48 -4.24 -3.05 9.70
CA ILE A 48 -4.32 -2.33 8.41
C ILE A 48 -5.69 -1.65 8.26
N GLU A 49 -6.78 -2.37 8.55
CA GLU A 49 -8.14 -1.82 8.48
C GLU A 49 -8.31 -0.64 9.44
N ALA A 50 -7.90 -0.81 10.69
CA ALA A 50 -8.01 0.26 11.66
C ALA A 50 -7.18 1.50 11.25
N ILE A 51 -5.98 1.31 10.68
CA ILE A 51 -5.16 2.43 10.17
C ILE A 51 -5.84 3.09 8.97
N ARG A 52 -6.48 2.32 8.09
CA ARG A 52 -7.23 2.84 6.94
C ARG A 52 -8.42 3.70 7.38
N ASP A 53 -9.15 3.26 8.41
CA ASP A 53 -10.31 3.99 8.91
C ASP A 53 -9.94 5.29 9.65
N ARG A 54 -8.84 5.27 10.41
CA ARG A 54 -8.42 6.40 11.25
C ARG A 54 -7.36 7.30 10.60
N GLY A 55 -6.77 6.86 9.49
CA GLY A 55 -5.65 7.51 8.78
C GLY A 55 -4.30 7.41 9.49
N ARG A 56 -4.26 7.58 10.82
CA ARG A 56 -3.04 7.48 11.64
C ARG A 56 -3.32 6.75 12.95
N MET A 57 -2.36 5.96 13.42
CA MET A 57 -2.42 5.35 14.74
C MET A 57 -1.07 5.16 15.41
N THR A 58 -1.06 5.27 16.73
CA THR A 58 0.08 4.94 17.60
C THR A 58 0.01 3.49 18.07
N ILE A 59 1.15 2.93 18.51
CA ILE A 59 1.20 1.57 19.09
C ILE A 59 0.21 1.43 20.26
N SER A 60 0.06 2.46 21.09
CA SER A 60 -0.88 2.43 22.22
C SER A 60 -2.34 2.31 21.80
N GLU A 61 -2.73 2.98 20.71
CA GLU A 61 -4.09 2.90 20.18
C GLU A 61 -4.34 1.52 19.57
N ILE A 62 -3.37 0.97 18.85
CA ILE A 62 -3.45 -0.36 18.26
C ILE A 62 -3.58 -1.43 19.34
N VAL A 63 -2.80 -1.34 20.42
CA VAL A 63 -2.89 -2.26 21.55
C VAL A 63 -4.27 -2.17 22.22
N LYS A 64 -4.82 -0.96 22.38
CA LYS A 64 -6.17 -0.77 22.94
C LYS A 64 -7.27 -1.34 22.04
N LEU A 65 -7.12 -1.20 20.72
CA LEU A 65 -8.11 -1.64 19.74
C LEU A 65 -8.10 -3.16 19.55
N THR A 66 -6.91 -3.76 19.47
CA THR A 66 -6.75 -5.20 19.19
C THR A 66 -6.72 -6.06 20.46
N GLY A 67 -6.50 -5.46 21.64
CA GLY A 67 -6.31 -6.19 22.90
C GLY A 67 -5.03 -7.05 22.95
N ALA A 68 -4.23 -7.04 21.89
CA ALA A 68 -3.04 -7.87 21.77
C ALA A 68 -1.86 -7.34 22.58
N ASN A 69 -0.95 -8.24 22.97
CA ASN A 69 0.27 -7.86 23.68
C ASN A 69 1.10 -6.86 22.86
N ARG A 70 1.59 -5.80 23.50
CA ARG A 70 2.43 -4.76 22.88
C ARG A 70 3.63 -5.31 22.10
N ASN A 71 4.27 -6.37 22.58
CA ASN A 71 5.41 -7.00 21.89
C ASN A 71 4.97 -7.72 20.62
N THR A 72 3.80 -8.36 20.64
CA THR A 72 3.18 -8.96 19.46
C THR A 72 2.85 -7.88 18.44
N VAL A 73 2.14 -6.82 18.86
CA VAL A 73 1.80 -5.68 17.99
C VAL A 73 3.05 -5.08 17.34
N LYS A 74 4.14 -4.88 18.09
CA LYS A 74 5.42 -4.39 17.53
C LYS A 74 5.98 -5.32 16.44
N LYS A 75 5.95 -6.65 16.65
CA LYS A 75 6.40 -7.62 15.64
C LYS A 75 5.56 -7.52 14.36
N HIS A 76 4.23 -7.46 14.50
CA HIS A 76 3.33 -7.32 13.35
C HIS A 76 3.54 -5.99 12.62
N LEU A 77 3.68 -4.87 13.34
CA LEU A 77 3.97 -3.58 12.75
C LEU A 77 5.31 -3.56 12.00
N ALA A 78 6.36 -4.20 12.54
CA ALA A 78 7.63 -4.31 11.86
C ALA A 78 7.51 -5.12 10.56
N ALA A 79 6.81 -6.26 10.59
CA ALA A 79 6.56 -7.07 9.41
C ALA A 79 5.72 -6.31 8.35
N LEU A 80 4.68 -5.61 8.76
CA LEU A 80 3.82 -4.79 7.90
C LEU A 80 4.57 -3.61 7.28
N THR A 81 5.46 -2.98 8.04
CA THR A 81 6.32 -1.89 7.53
C THR A 81 7.36 -2.43 6.54
N ALA A 82 7.97 -3.59 6.83
CA ALA A 82 8.91 -4.25 5.91
C ALA A 82 8.23 -4.70 4.60
N ALA A 83 6.96 -5.08 4.67
CA ALA A 83 6.14 -5.42 3.52
C ALA A 83 5.55 -4.19 2.79
N ASN A 84 5.86 -2.96 3.23
CA ASN A 84 5.32 -1.71 2.68
C ASN A 84 3.78 -1.61 2.70
N HIS A 85 3.11 -2.27 3.65
CA HIS A 85 1.66 -2.13 3.83
C HIS A 85 1.28 -0.92 4.67
N ILE A 86 2.19 -0.50 5.57
CA ILE A 86 2.02 0.68 6.43
C ILE A 86 3.34 1.46 6.43
N THR A 87 3.25 2.77 6.66
CA THR A 87 4.42 3.63 6.81
C THR A 87 4.58 4.05 8.26
N GLN A 88 5.78 3.84 8.80
CA GLN A 88 6.14 4.38 10.11
C GLN A 88 6.57 5.85 9.95
N GLN A 89 5.94 6.72 10.72
CA GLN A 89 6.21 8.15 10.73
C GLN A 89 6.65 8.60 12.13
N GLY A 90 7.72 9.37 12.20
CA GLY A 90 8.29 9.86 13.46
C GLY A 90 9.30 8.91 14.13
N ILE A 91 9.95 9.43 15.18
CA ILE A 91 11.01 8.75 15.94
C ILE A 91 10.65 8.80 17.43
N GLY A 92 10.82 7.67 18.14
CA GLY A 92 10.65 7.60 19.59
C GLY A 92 9.18 7.70 20.03
N LYS A 93 8.88 8.66 20.92
CA LYS A 93 7.55 8.81 21.56
C LYS A 93 6.47 9.36 20.61
N GLY A 94 6.87 9.99 19.51
CA GLY A 94 5.96 10.52 18.48
C GLY A 94 5.72 9.56 17.31
N THR A 95 6.10 8.29 17.44
CA THR A 95 5.95 7.32 16.35
C THR A 95 4.48 6.97 16.12
N TRP A 96 3.99 7.22 14.91
CA TRP A 96 2.68 6.80 14.44
C TRP A 96 2.80 6.04 13.12
N TYR A 97 1.78 5.27 12.79
CA TYR A 97 1.70 4.46 11.58
C TYR A 97 0.53 4.95 10.73
N GLY A 98 0.78 5.14 9.44
CA GLY A 98 -0.22 5.50 8.44
C GLY A 98 -0.33 4.45 7.34
N SER A 99 -1.35 4.57 6.50
CA SER A 99 -1.37 3.82 5.23
C SER A 99 -0.12 4.17 4.42
N ALA A 100 0.48 3.16 3.80
CA ALA A 100 1.44 3.39 2.73
C ALA A 100 0.77 3.99 1.49
#